data_AF-A0A7K0VVH6-F1
#
_entry.id   AF-A0A7K0VVH6-F1
#
_cell.length_a   1.000
_cell.length_b   1.000
_cell.length_c   1.000
_cell.angle_alpha   90.00
_cell.angle_beta   90.00
_cell.angle_gamma   90.00
#
_symmetry.space_group_name_H-M   'P 1'
#
loop_
_entity.id
_entity.type
_entity.pdbx_description
1 polymer ?
#
loop_
_entity_poly.entity_id
_entity_poly.type
_entity_poly.pdbx_seq_one_letter_code
_entity_poly.pdbx_strand_id
1 'polypeptide(L)'
;IGRIAFDSIYSPVLKVTYKVEATRVEQRTDFDRLVVDVETKSSMRPADAVASAGKTLVELFGLARELNVDAEGVEIGPSPQDTVFAEQLTMPVEEMNLSVRSYNCLKREGIHTVGELVTRSEAELGDIRNFGQKSIDEVKAKLIEFGLALKDSPPGFDPASIVRDYADDEDEDEIAVDVDPFVDAEPETEEL
;
A
#
# COMPACT_ATOMS: atom_id res chain seq x y z
N ILE A 1 -26.67 5.38 64.05
CA ILE A 1 -25.47 5.81 63.29
C ILE A 1 -24.69 4.54 62.97
N GLY A 2 -24.35 4.29 61.71
CA GLY A 2 -23.71 3.04 61.27
C GLY A 2 -23.58 2.99 59.75
N ARG A 3 -22.61 3.73 59.20
CA ARG A 3 -22.21 3.60 57.80
C ARG A 3 -20.73 3.27 57.78
N ILE A 4 -20.38 2.24 57.03
CA ILE A 4 -18.99 1.88 56.73
C ILE A 4 -18.80 2.22 55.26
N ALA A 5 -17.97 3.23 54.99
CA ALA A 5 -17.60 3.55 53.62
C ALA A 5 -16.59 2.52 53.14
N PHE A 6 -16.79 2.03 51.92
CA PHE A 6 -15.82 1.19 51.22
C PHE A 6 -15.33 1.95 50.00
N ASP A 7 -14.06 1.78 49.66
CA ASP A 7 -13.47 2.42 48.48
C ASP A 7 -13.92 1.71 47.21
N SER A 8 -14.28 2.48 46.20
CA SER A 8 -14.83 1.95 44.96
C SER A 8 -13.77 2.00 43.88
N ILE A 9 -13.42 0.82 43.35
CA ILE A 9 -12.50 0.71 42.21
C ILE A 9 -13.31 0.88 40.92
N TYR A 10 -13.35 2.12 40.43
CA TYR A 10 -14.07 2.50 39.21
C TYR A 10 -13.34 2.20 37.91
N SER A 11 -12.12 1.64 37.95
CA SER A 11 -11.41 1.27 36.72
C SER A 11 -12.07 0.06 36.04
N PRO A 12 -12.48 0.18 34.76
CA PRO A 12 -12.95 -0.95 33.97
C PRO A 12 -11.80 -1.80 33.42
N VAL A 13 -10.56 -1.28 33.40
CA VAL A 13 -9.37 -1.98 32.91
C VAL A 13 -8.65 -2.65 34.07
N LEU A 14 -8.33 -3.94 33.90
CA LEU A 14 -7.68 -4.78 34.91
C LEU A 14 -6.17 -4.86 34.69
N LYS A 15 -5.75 -5.13 33.45
CA LYS A 15 -4.36 -5.34 33.08
C LYS A 15 -4.10 -4.90 31.65
N VAL A 16 -2.93 -4.31 31.42
CA VAL A 16 -2.42 -3.99 30.08
C VAL A 16 -1.00 -4.51 29.97
N THR A 17 -0.67 -5.13 28.84
CA THR A 17 0.69 -5.55 28.50
C THR A 17 0.96 -5.16 27.05
N TYR A 18 2.17 -4.73 26.74
CA TYR A 18 2.55 -4.37 25.38
C TYR A 18 3.89 -4.99 25.01
N LYS A 19 4.06 -5.28 23.73
CA LYS A 19 5.31 -5.77 23.15
C LYS A 19 5.54 -5.06 21.83
N VAL A 20 6.78 -4.64 21.60
CA VAL A 20 7.22 -4.04 20.34
C VAL A 20 8.15 -5.04 19.65
N GLU A 21 7.88 -5.31 18.39
CA GLU A 21 8.63 -6.26 17.56
C GLU A 21 9.01 -5.59 16.24
N ALA A 22 10.26 -5.74 15.78
CA ALA A 22 10.65 -5.26 14.46
C ALA A 22 9.85 -6.02 13.39
N THR A 23 9.27 -5.29 12.43
CA THR A 23 8.47 -5.87 11.35
C THR A 23 8.98 -5.36 10.00
N ARG A 24 9.16 -6.29 9.06
CA ARG A 24 9.45 -5.95 7.67
C ARG A 24 8.14 -5.80 6.92
N VAL A 25 7.95 -4.64 6.30
CA VAL A 25 6.81 -4.36 5.42
C VAL A 25 7.35 -4.20 4.01
N GLU A 26 7.07 -5.19 3.17
CA GLU A 26 7.51 -5.24 1.77
C GLU A 26 9.04 -5.10 1.62
N GLN A 27 9.51 -4.01 1.01
CA GLN A 27 10.92 -3.73 0.76
C GLN A 27 11.61 -2.99 1.91
N ARG A 28 10.86 -2.56 2.94
CA ARG A 28 11.37 -1.72 4.05
C ARG A 28 11.45 -2.48 5.37
N THR A 29 12.55 -2.26 6.09
CA THR A 29 12.89 -2.97 7.34
C THR A 29 12.86 -2.08 8.59
N ASP A 30 12.34 -0.87 8.50
CA ASP A 30 12.38 0.16 9.56
C ASP A 30 11.06 0.33 10.32
N PHE A 31 10.13 -0.61 10.20
CA PHE A 31 8.85 -0.55 10.90
C PHE A 31 8.86 -1.34 12.20
N ASP A 32 8.15 -0.80 13.20
CA ASP A 32 7.87 -1.47 14.46
C ASP A 32 6.41 -1.92 14.52
N ARG A 33 6.18 -3.17 14.91
CA ARG A 33 4.85 -3.71 15.22
C ARG A 33 4.62 -3.68 16.72
N LEU A 34 3.56 -2.97 17.13
CA LEU A 34 3.10 -2.91 18.50
C LEU A 34 1.95 -3.91 18.71
N VAL A 35 2.13 -4.83 19.65
CA VAL A 35 1.08 -5.75 20.13
C VAL A 35 0.66 -5.30 21.53
N VAL A 36 -0.63 -5.06 21.74
CA VAL A 36 -1.18 -4.62 23.03
C VAL A 36 -2.25 -5.61 23.49
N ASP A 37 -2.01 -6.24 24.63
CA ASP A 37 -2.93 -7.12 25.32
C ASP A 37 -3.64 -6.35 26.43
N VAL A 38 -4.98 -6.26 26.34
CA VAL A 38 -5.80 -5.49 27.28
C VAL A 38 -6.87 -6.39 27.89
N GLU A 39 -6.85 -6.47 29.22
CA GLU A 39 -7.85 -7.19 30.01
C GLU A 39 -8.80 -6.18 30.68
N THR A 40 -10.10 -6.35 30.43
CA THR A 40 -11.15 -5.45 30.93
C THR A 40 -12.25 -6.24 31.64
N LYS A 41 -12.97 -5.58 32.55
CA LYS A 41 -14.20 -6.10 33.15
C LYS A 41 -15.32 -6.11 32.09
N SER A 42 -16.38 -6.89 32.33
CA SER A 42 -17.56 -6.95 31.46
C SER A 42 -18.31 -5.62 31.28
N SER A 43 -17.97 -4.59 32.06
CA SER A 43 -18.53 -3.24 31.94
C SER A 43 -18.05 -2.46 30.70
N MET A 44 -16.97 -2.90 30.03
CA MET A 44 -16.41 -2.20 28.87
C MET A 44 -15.64 -3.18 27.98
N ARG A 45 -15.71 -3.02 26.65
CA ARG A 45 -14.90 -3.84 25.73
C ARG A 45 -13.46 -3.31 25.68
N PRO A 46 -12.44 -4.17 25.48
CA PRO A 46 -11.05 -3.74 25.37
C PRO A 46 -10.83 -2.69 24.28
N ALA A 47 -11.46 -2.86 23.11
CA ALA A 47 -11.38 -1.92 22.00
C ALA A 47 -11.93 -0.52 22.37
N ASP A 48 -13.05 -0.48 23.10
CA ASP A 48 -13.64 0.80 23.55
C ASP A 48 -12.75 1.48 24.60
N ALA A 49 -12.10 0.71 25.47
CA ALA A 49 -11.16 1.23 26.46
C ALA A 49 -9.94 1.90 25.79
N VAL A 50 -9.36 1.25 24.78
CA VAL A 50 -8.24 1.80 24.00
C VAL A 50 -8.68 3.04 23.21
N ALA A 51 -9.86 2.99 22.57
CA ALA A 51 -10.41 4.15 21.86
C ALA A 51 -10.64 5.35 22.78
N SER A 52 -11.18 5.12 23.99
CA SER A 52 -11.36 6.15 25.00
C SER A 52 -10.03 6.75 25.45
N ALA A 53 -9.01 5.91 25.68
CA ALA A 53 -7.68 6.38 26.05
C ALA A 53 -7.04 7.23 24.94
N GLY A 54 -7.17 6.80 23.69
CA GLY A 54 -6.70 7.55 22.53
C GLY A 54 -7.35 8.92 22.41
N LYS A 55 -8.68 9.00 22.61
CA LYS A 55 -9.40 10.27 22.61
C LYS A 55 -8.87 11.24 23.68
N THR A 56 -8.75 10.77 24.92
CA THR A 56 -8.22 11.59 26.02
C THR A 56 -6.79 12.07 25.75
N LEU A 57 -5.95 11.21 25.16
CA LEU A 57 -4.56 11.54 24.85
C LEU A 57 -4.47 12.61 23.75
N VAL A 58 -5.31 12.53 22.71
CA VAL A 58 -5.39 13.57 21.67
C VAL A 58 -5.87 14.91 22.25
N GLU A 59 -6.89 14.89 23.11
CA GLU A 59 -7.37 16.09 23.80
C GLU A 59 -6.26 16.73 24.66
N LEU A 60 -5.49 15.91 25.39
CA LEU A 60 -4.39 16.39 26.21
C LEU A 60 -3.25 16.97 25.39
N PHE A 61 -2.89 16.35 24.26
CA PHE A 61 -1.88 16.90 23.35
C PHE A 61 -2.38 18.17 22.64
N GLY A 62 -3.68 18.31 22.41
CA GLY A 62 -4.29 19.56 21.96
C GLY A 62 -3.97 20.72 22.90
N LEU A 63 -4.16 20.51 24.22
CA LEU A 63 -3.80 21.50 25.24
C LEU A 63 -2.29 21.81 25.26
N ALA A 64 -1.45 20.80 25.05
CA ALA A 64 -0.01 20.98 25.00
C ALA A 64 0.44 21.82 23.80
N ARG A 65 -0.22 21.68 22.64
CA ARG A 65 0.03 22.51 21.44
C ARG A 65 -0.29 23.98 21.70
N GLU A 66 -1.36 24.27 22.43
CA GLU A 66 -1.75 25.65 22.77
C GLU A 66 -0.77 26.35 23.71
N LEU A 67 0.10 25.61 24.40
CA LEU A 67 1.09 26.17 25.31
C LEU A 67 2.17 27.00 24.59
N ASN A 68 2.49 26.65 23.34
CA ASN A 68 3.42 27.42 22.53
C ASN A 68 3.12 27.25 21.03
N VAL A 69 2.39 28.21 20.46
CA VAL A 69 1.98 28.18 19.04
C VAL A 69 3.14 28.52 18.10
N ASP A 70 4.18 29.16 18.63
CA ASP A 70 5.42 29.49 17.91
C ASP A 70 6.48 28.38 18.00
N ALA A 71 6.21 27.31 18.77
CA ALA A 71 7.02 26.11 18.70
C ALA A 71 6.72 25.41 17.37
N GLU A 72 7.56 25.66 16.37
CA GLU A 72 7.74 24.76 15.24
C GLU A 72 8.11 23.39 15.83
N GLY A 73 7.13 22.49 15.93
CA GLY A 73 7.41 21.10 16.21
C GLY A 73 8.40 20.60 15.15
N VAL A 74 9.20 19.58 15.50
CA VAL A 74 9.80 18.77 14.44
C VAL A 74 8.63 18.20 13.67
N GLU A 75 8.35 18.75 12.49
CA GLU A 75 7.42 18.14 11.56
C GLU A 75 7.98 16.75 11.27
N ILE A 76 7.44 15.74 11.94
CA ILE A 76 7.39 14.41 11.37
C ILE A 76 6.41 14.56 10.23
N GLY A 77 6.92 15.12 9.13
CA GLY A 77 6.21 15.16 7.87
C GLY A 77 5.79 13.74 7.51
N PRO A 78 4.84 13.60 6.58
CA PRO A 78 4.53 12.30 6.04
C PRO A 78 5.86 11.68 5.54
N SER A 79 5.97 10.35 5.60
CA SER A 79 7.26 9.69 5.41
C SER A 79 7.97 10.21 4.15
N PRO A 80 9.31 10.18 4.03
CA PRO A 80 10.00 10.66 2.82
C PRO A 80 9.43 10.07 1.51
N GLN A 81 8.71 8.94 1.60
CA GLN A 81 8.02 8.32 0.49
C GLN A 81 6.71 9.02 0.14
N ASP A 82 5.93 9.47 1.11
CA ASP A 82 4.67 10.18 0.88
C ASP A 82 4.91 11.58 0.28
N THR A 83 6.00 12.25 0.67
CA THR A 83 6.40 13.53 0.06
C THR A 83 6.83 13.31 -1.39
N VAL A 84 7.64 12.28 -1.65
CA VAL A 84 8.07 11.93 -3.02
C VAL A 84 6.87 11.51 -3.88
N PHE A 85 5.92 10.76 -3.33
CA PHE A 85 4.72 10.35 -4.04
C PHE A 85 3.81 11.55 -4.36
N ALA A 86 3.63 12.47 -3.40
CA ALA A 86 2.88 13.70 -3.61
C ALA A 86 3.54 14.64 -4.64
N GLU A 87 4.88 14.74 -4.61
CA GLU A 87 5.66 15.49 -5.59
C GLU A 87 5.52 14.89 -7.00
N GLN A 88 5.65 13.56 -7.13
CA GLN A 88 5.50 12.87 -8.40
C GLN A 88 4.08 12.98 -8.98
N LEU A 89 3.04 12.94 -8.14
CA LEU A 89 1.64 13.13 -8.58
C LEU A 89 1.37 14.55 -9.09
N THR A 90 2.07 15.54 -8.55
CA THR A 90 1.92 16.97 -8.92
C THR A 90 2.75 17.32 -10.17
N MET A 91 3.70 16.46 -10.55
CA MET A 91 4.54 16.65 -11.73
C MET A 91 3.69 16.80 -13.01
N PRO A 92 3.99 17.79 -13.87
CA PRO A 92 3.33 17.92 -15.16
C PRO A 92 3.77 16.81 -16.12
N VAL A 93 2.85 16.37 -16.98
CA VAL A 93 3.10 15.31 -18.00
C VAL A 93 4.23 15.70 -18.97
N GLU A 94 4.55 17.00 -19.09
CA GLU A 94 5.67 17.54 -19.87
C GLU A 94 7.04 17.05 -19.38
N GLU A 95 7.19 16.84 -18.07
CA GLU A 95 8.45 16.43 -17.44
C GLU A 95 8.73 14.92 -17.57
N MET A 96 7.71 14.12 -17.89
CA MET A 96 7.87 12.67 -18.13
C MET A 96 8.62 12.32 -19.43
N ASN A 97 8.97 13.31 -20.26
CA ASN A 97 9.70 13.12 -21.53
C ASN A 97 9.06 12.07 -22.46
N LEU A 98 7.73 12.12 -22.59
CA LEU A 98 6.98 11.28 -23.53
C LEU A 98 7.19 11.73 -24.98
N SER A 99 6.94 10.82 -25.94
CA SER A 99 6.92 11.16 -27.35
C SER A 99 5.90 12.26 -27.65
N VAL A 100 6.19 13.06 -28.68
CA VAL A 100 5.33 14.17 -29.12
C VAL A 100 3.91 13.71 -29.41
N ARG A 101 3.71 12.45 -29.82
CA ARG A 101 2.39 11.86 -30.06
C ARG A 101 1.65 11.63 -28.73
N SER A 102 2.27 10.94 -27.78
CA SER A 102 1.67 10.58 -26.50
C SER A 102 1.32 11.85 -25.70
N TYR A 103 2.23 12.82 -25.65
CA TYR A 103 2.00 14.12 -25.02
C TYR A 103 0.81 14.88 -25.63
N ASN A 104 0.75 15.00 -26.96
CA ASN A 104 -0.33 15.73 -27.61
C ASN A 104 -1.70 15.04 -27.47
N CYS A 105 -1.73 13.72 -27.34
CA CYS A 105 -2.98 13.01 -27.08
C CYS A 105 -3.47 13.23 -25.65
N LEU A 106 -2.58 13.10 -24.65
CA LEU A 106 -2.91 13.34 -23.24
C LEU A 106 -3.38 14.79 -23.00
N LYS A 107 -2.69 15.76 -23.61
CA LYS A 107 -3.06 17.18 -23.51
C LYS A 107 -4.45 17.49 -24.09
N ARG A 108 -4.86 16.79 -25.15
CA ARG A 108 -6.19 16.98 -25.78
C ARG A 108 -7.30 16.35 -24.97
N GLU A 109 -6.99 15.31 -24.21
CA GLU A 109 -7.92 14.66 -23.28
C GLU A 109 -8.02 15.39 -21.93
N GLY A 110 -7.27 16.49 -21.77
CA GLY A 110 -7.27 17.30 -20.55
C GLY A 110 -6.45 16.70 -19.41
N ILE A 111 -5.53 15.79 -19.71
CA ILE A 111 -4.60 15.20 -18.73
C ILE A 111 -3.33 16.05 -18.72
N HIS A 112 -3.10 16.78 -17.63
CA HIS A 112 -1.99 17.72 -17.50
C HIS A 112 -0.97 17.29 -16.43
N THR A 113 -1.39 16.50 -15.46
CA THR A 113 -0.55 16.03 -14.34
C THR A 113 -0.42 14.51 -14.33
N VAL A 114 0.66 14.00 -13.72
CA VAL A 114 0.87 12.56 -13.52
C VAL A 114 -0.20 11.96 -12.62
N GLY A 115 -0.69 12.71 -11.62
CA GLY A 115 -1.79 12.29 -10.78
C GLY A 115 -3.08 12.02 -11.54
N GLU A 116 -3.44 12.87 -12.49
CA GLU A 116 -4.58 12.62 -13.38
C GLU A 116 -4.36 11.39 -14.26
N LEU A 117 -3.14 11.17 -14.74
CA LEU A 117 -2.81 10.01 -15.58
C LEU A 117 -2.95 8.67 -14.83
N VAL A 118 -2.47 8.60 -13.59
CA VAL A 118 -2.54 7.40 -12.74
C VAL A 118 -3.99 7.00 -12.41
N THR A 119 -4.90 7.97 -12.35
CA THR A 119 -6.33 7.68 -12.09
C THR A 119 -7.06 7.04 -13.27
N ARG A 120 -6.47 7.09 -14.46
CA ARG A 120 -7.02 6.51 -15.70
C ARG A 120 -6.58 5.07 -15.86
N SER A 121 -7.48 4.27 -16.44
CA SER A 121 -7.19 2.88 -16.78
C SER A 121 -6.57 2.76 -18.18
N GLU A 122 -5.89 1.65 -18.44
CA GLU A 122 -5.35 1.36 -19.78
C GLU A 122 -6.44 1.34 -20.86
N ALA A 123 -7.62 0.81 -20.54
CA ALA A 123 -8.76 0.80 -21.45
C ALA A 123 -9.19 2.23 -21.84
N GLU A 124 -9.28 3.13 -20.85
CA GLU A 124 -9.60 4.55 -21.10
C GLU A 124 -8.54 5.25 -21.94
N LEU A 125 -7.27 4.91 -21.76
CA LEU A 125 -6.19 5.44 -22.60
C LEU A 125 -6.26 4.89 -24.04
N GLY A 126 -6.67 3.63 -24.21
CA GLY A 126 -6.87 2.99 -25.51
C GLY A 126 -8.02 3.60 -26.33
N ASP A 127 -9.04 4.14 -25.66
CA ASP A 127 -10.17 4.82 -26.30
C ASP A 127 -9.80 6.22 -26.84
N ILE A 128 -8.67 6.80 -26.41
CA ILE A 128 -8.22 8.12 -26.87
C ILE A 128 -7.91 8.07 -28.37
N ARG A 129 -8.49 9.01 -29.11
CA ARG A 129 -8.31 9.11 -30.56
C ARG A 129 -6.83 9.27 -30.94
N ASN A 130 -6.33 8.33 -31.74
CA ASN A 130 -4.93 8.23 -32.19
C ASN A 130 -3.92 7.84 -31.10
N PHE A 131 -4.37 7.37 -29.94
CA PHE A 131 -3.53 6.74 -28.93
C PHE A 131 -3.32 5.27 -29.34
N GLY A 132 -2.09 4.93 -29.73
CA GLY A 132 -1.76 3.57 -30.18
C GLY A 132 -1.11 2.76 -29.06
N GLN A 133 -0.99 1.44 -29.25
CA GLN A 133 -0.35 0.54 -28.28
C GLN A 133 1.05 1.02 -27.86
N LYS A 134 1.85 1.51 -28.81
CA LYS A 134 3.17 2.10 -28.51
C LYS A 134 3.13 3.29 -27.54
N SER A 135 2.08 4.11 -27.57
CA SER A 135 1.91 5.25 -26.65
C SER A 135 1.51 4.78 -25.25
N ILE A 136 0.70 3.72 -25.16
CA ILE A 136 0.33 3.08 -23.89
C ILE A 136 1.57 2.46 -23.24
N ASP A 137 2.35 1.69 -24.02
CA ASP A 137 3.57 1.03 -23.54
C ASP A 137 4.61 2.06 -23.06
N GLU A 138 4.74 3.18 -23.79
CA GLU A 138 5.60 4.30 -23.41
C GLU A 138 5.19 4.94 -22.08
N VAL A 139 3.89 5.19 -21.89
CA VAL A 139 3.34 5.73 -20.63
C VAL A 139 3.57 4.76 -19.48
N LYS A 140 3.31 3.46 -19.68
CA LYS A 140 3.56 2.42 -18.67
C LYS A 140 5.03 2.35 -18.27
N ALA A 141 5.94 2.34 -19.25
CA ALA A 141 7.37 2.30 -18.99
C ALA A 141 7.82 3.51 -18.16
N LYS A 142 7.31 4.72 -18.47
CA LYS A 142 7.61 5.92 -17.70
C LYS A 142 7.01 5.92 -16.30
N LEU A 143 5.77 5.49 -16.14
CA LEU A 143 5.18 5.34 -14.82
C LEU A 143 5.97 4.36 -13.93
N ILE A 144 6.46 3.25 -14.49
CA ILE A 144 7.32 2.30 -13.78
C ILE A 144 8.66 2.95 -13.36
N GLU A 145 9.28 3.79 -14.20
CA GLU A 145 10.49 4.54 -13.83
C GLU A 145 10.27 5.44 -12.60
N PHE A 146 9.06 5.97 -12.43
CA PHE A 146 8.67 6.78 -11.27
C PHE A 146 8.14 5.95 -10.09
N GLY A 147 8.02 4.62 -10.21
CA GLY A 147 7.43 3.76 -9.19
C GLY A 147 5.90 3.86 -9.09
N LEU A 148 5.25 4.33 -10.16
CA LEU A 148 3.81 4.52 -10.28
C LEU A 148 3.21 3.46 -11.23
N ALA A 149 1.92 3.19 -11.09
CA ALA A 149 1.17 2.28 -11.96
C ALA A 149 -0.16 2.91 -12.37
N LEU A 150 -0.67 2.52 -13.54
CA LEU A 150 -2.03 2.90 -13.96
C LEU A 150 -3.07 2.19 -13.09
N LYS A 151 -4.27 2.74 -13.04
CA LYS A 151 -5.41 2.08 -12.42
C LYS A 151 -5.76 0.81 -13.21
N ASP A 152 -5.81 -0.34 -12.53
CA ASP A 152 -6.27 -1.58 -13.14
C ASP A 152 -7.69 -1.38 -13.71
N SER A 153 -7.88 -1.80 -14.97
CA SER A 153 -9.23 -2.01 -15.50
C SER A 153 -9.90 -3.12 -14.67
N PRO A 154 -11.23 -3.10 -14.48
CA PRO A 154 -11.91 -3.99 -13.54
C PRO A 154 -11.53 -5.48 -13.72
N PRO A 155 -11.45 -6.24 -12.61
CA PRO A 155 -10.91 -7.59 -12.60
C PRO A 155 -11.79 -8.52 -13.45
N GLY A 156 -11.24 -9.07 -14.54
CA GLY A 156 -11.96 -10.11 -15.29
C GLY A 156 -11.56 -10.40 -16.74
N PHE A 157 -10.55 -9.76 -17.33
CA PHE A 157 -10.14 -10.11 -18.70
C PHE A 157 -8.63 -10.36 -18.78
N ASP A 158 -8.24 -11.62 -18.66
CA ASP A 158 -6.87 -12.08 -18.92
C ASP A 158 -6.80 -12.64 -20.35
N PRO A 159 -6.14 -11.97 -21.32
CA PRO A 159 -5.96 -12.49 -22.67
C PRO A 159 -5.15 -13.79 -22.74
N ALA A 160 -4.44 -14.18 -21.67
CA ALA A 160 -3.77 -15.48 -21.57
C ALA A 160 -4.75 -16.66 -21.36
N SER A 161 -5.97 -16.39 -20.88
CA SER A 161 -7.03 -17.41 -20.77
C SER A 161 -7.56 -17.86 -22.13
N ILE A 162 -7.59 -16.95 -23.11
CA ILE A 162 -8.05 -17.25 -24.47
C ILE A 162 -7.12 -18.26 -25.16
N VAL A 163 -5.82 -18.25 -24.86
CA VAL A 163 -4.86 -19.21 -25.44
C VAL A 163 -5.03 -20.61 -24.84
N ARG A 164 -5.51 -20.73 -23.60
CA ARG A 164 -5.80 -22.03 -22.97
C ARG A 164 -7.09 -22.64 -23.48
N ASP A 165 -8.13 -21.83 -23.67
CA ASP A 165 -9.44 -22.33 -24.07
C ASP A 165 -9.47 -22.90 -25.51
N TYR A 166 -8.54 -22.50 -26.39
CA TYR A 166 -8.39 -23.11 -27.72
C TYR A 166 -7.42 -24.31 -27.76
N ALA A 167 -6.73 -24.62 -26.65
CA ALA A 167 -5.84 -25.78 -26.55
C ALA A 167 -6.53 -27.05 -26.02
N ASP A 168 -7.77 -26.93 -25.53
CA ASP A 168 -8.54 -28.04 -24.94
C ASP A 168 -9.47 -28.75 -25.96
N ASP A 169 -9.49 -28.32 -27.22
CA ASP A 169 -10.45 -28.78 -28.26
C ASP A 169 -9.80 -29.48 -29.49
N GLU A 170 -8.61 -30.06 -29.36
CA GLU A 170 -8.12 -31.03 -30.35
C GLU A 170 -7.68 -32.34 -29.68
N ASP A 171 -8.34 -33.41 -30.11
CA ASP A 171 -8.21 -34.82 -29.72
C ASP A 171 -6.76 -35.36 -29.74
N GLU A 172 -6.57 -36.45 -29.00
CA GLU A 172 -5.39 -37.32 -28.89
C GLU A 172 -4.57 -37.45 -30.19
N ASP A 173 -3.29 -37.07 -30.16
CA ASP A 173 -2.22 -37.80 -30.85
C ASP A 173 -0.84 -37.52 -30.21
N GLU A 174 -0.13 -38.63 -29.96
CA GLU A 174 1.16 -38.81 -29.30
C GLU A 174 2.33 -38.21 -30.11
N ILE A 175 3.19 -37.36 -29.51
CA ILE A 175 4.62 -37.30 -29.89
C ILE A 175 5.48 -37.04 -28.64
N ALA A 176 6.20 -38.08 -28.19
CA ALA A 176 7.27 -37.99 -27.21
C ALA A 176 8.52 -37.31 -27.80
N VAL A 177 9.22 -36.50 -27.00
CA VAL A 177 10.67 -36.30 -27.15
C VAL A 177 11.32 -36.06 -25.78
N ASP A 178 12.14 -37.03 -25.40
CA ASP A 178 12.98 -37.13 -24.21
C ASP A 178 13.94 -35.94 -24.03
N VAL A 179 14.09 -35.47 -22.78
CA VAL A 179 15.38 -34.98 -22.25
C VAL A 179 15.52 -35.41 -20.79
N ASP A 180 16.53 -36.24 -20.51
CA ASP A 180 16.83 -36.93 -19.25
C ASP A 180 17.19 -36.02 -18.04
N PRO A 181 17.10 -36.55 -16.80
CA PRO A 181 17.37 -35.85 -15.53
C PRO A 181 18.75 -36.19 -14.93
N PHE A 182 19.52 -35.20 -14.45
CA PHE A 182 20.74 -35.37 -13.61
C PHE A 182 21.12 -34.01 -13.01
N VAL A 183 21.45 -33.76 -11.73
CA VAL A 183 21.64 -34.57 -10.51
C VAL A 183 21.68 -33.62 -9.29
N ASP A 184 21.14 -34.06 -8.16
CA ASP A 184 21.26 -33.43 -6.84
C ASP A 184 22.67 -33.57 -6.23
N ALA A 185 23.15 -32.55 -5.52
CA ALA A 185 24.14 -32.71 -4.46
C ALA A 185 23.98 -31.60 -3.40
N GLU A 186 23.54 -32.00 -2.20
CA GLU A 186 23.44 -31.18 -0.98
C GLU A 186 24.81 -30.74 -0.44
N PRO A 187 24.90 -29.65 0.35
CA PRO A 187 26.07 -29.36 1.16
C PRO A 187 25.90 -29.85 2.62
N GLU A 188 26.79 -30.74 3.06
CA GLU A 188 26.96 -31.14 4.47
C GLU A 188 27.49 -29.97 5.34
N THR A 189 26.95 -29.87 6.55
CA THR A 189 27.45 -29.09 7.68
C THR A 189 28.37 -29.95 8.55
N GLU A 190 29.55 -29.46 8.96
CA GLU A 190 30.07 -29.71 10.31
C GLU A 190 31.16 -28.71 10.74
N GLU A 191 31.25 -28.59 12.07
CA GLU A 191 31.86 -27.58 12.92
C GLU A 191 33.39 -27.44 12.82
N LEU A 192 33.88 -26.28 13.26
CA LEU A 192 34.89 -26.13 14.32
C LEU A 192 34.80 -24.72 14.94
#